data_AF-F2JNV9-F1
#
_entry.id   AF-F2JNV9-F1
#
_cell.length_a   1.000
_cell.length_b   1.000
_cell.length_c   1.000
_cell.angle_alpha   90.00
_cell.angle_beta   90.00
_cell.angle_gamma   90.00
#
_symmetry.space_group_name_H-M   'P 1'
#
loop_
_entity.id
_entity.type
_entity.pdbx_description
1 polymer ?
#
loop_
_entity_poly.entity_id
_entity_poly.type
_entity_poly.pdbx_seq_one_letter_code
_entity_poly.pdbx_strand_id
1 'polypeptide(L)' 'MRCDVQRMTIANPNSSTYRIPIEKVDLFRVESTGLNTAFMGTMIDRLGKYEDLGLTPEEIKGMLKDGRRK' A
#
# COMPACT_ATOMS: atom_id res chain seq x y z
N MET A 1 12.39 -10.37 -17.58
CA MET A 1 11.39 -9.30 -17.43
C MET A 1 11.29 -8.96 -15.95
N ARG A 2 12.00 -7.93 -15.47
CA ARG A 2 11.83 -7.49 -14.08
C ARG A 2 10.48 -6.79 -14.05
N CYS A 3 9.51 -7.37 -13.35
CA CYS A 3 8.31 -6.63 -12.99
C CYS A 3 8.80 -5.51 -12.06
N ASP A 4 9.06 -4.33 -12.62
CA ASP A 4 9.14 -3.11 -11.84
C ASP A 4 7.80 -2.98 -11.14
N VAL A 5 7.73 -3.46 -9.90
CA VAL A 5 6.58 -3.27 -9.02
C VAL A 5 6.48 -1.76 -8.86
N GLN A 6 5.65 -1.11 -9.68
CA GLN A 6 5.46 0.33 -9.62
C GLN A 6 4.88 0.65 -8.25
N ARG A 7 5.76 1.09 -7.36
CA ARG A 7 5.39 1.48 -6.00
C ARG A 7 4.42 2.65 -6.09
N MET A 8 3.22 2.45 -5.56
CA MET A 8 2.17 3.49 -5.48
C MET A 8 2.59 4.58 -4.49
N THR A 9 3.20 4.19 -3.37
CA THR A 9 3.68 5.11 -2.34
C THR A 9 5.08 5.64 -2.65
N ILE A 10 5.33 6.91 -2.30
CA ILE A 10 6.66 7.52 -2.26
C ILE A 10 6.97 7.94 -0.82
N ALA A 11 8.24 7.90 -0.42
CA ALA A 11 8.65 8.43 0.87
C ALA A 11 8.33 9.93 0.90
N ASN A 12 7.82 10.40 2.03
CA ASN A 12 7.67 11.83 2.24
C ASN A 12 9.06 12.41 2.53
N PRO A 13 9.54 13.43 1.79
CA PRO A 13 10.90 13.94 1.95
C PRO A 13 11.23 14.43 3.37
N ASN A 14 10.20 14.86 4.11
CA ASN A 14 10.33 15.52 5.40
C ASN A 14 9.77 14.70 6.58
N SER A 15 9.41 13.42 6.37
CA SER A 15 8.90 12.58 7.45
C SER A 15 9.21 11.10 7.25
N SER A 16 9.10 10.32 8.31
CA SER A 16 9.18 8.86 8.26
C SER A 16 7.94 8.19 7.67
N THR A 17 7.03 8.97 7.06
CA THR A 17 5.77 8.48 6.50
C THR A 17 5.82 8.40 4.98
N TYR A 18 4.81 7.77 4.40
CA TYR A 18 4.66 7.66 2.95
C TYR A 18 3.49 8.49 2.46
N ARG A 19 3.57 8.98 1.23
CA ARG A 19 2.49 9.65 0.52
C ARG A 19 2.22 8.97 -0.82
N ILE A 20 1.03 9.15 -1.37
CA ILE A 20 0.72 8.70 -2.73
C ILE A 20 0.56 9.96 -3.58
N PRO A 21 1.39 10.14 -4.63
CA PRO A 21 1.21 11.25 -5.57
C PRO A 21 -0.18 11.15 -6.20
N ILE A 22 -0.85 12.28 -6.41
CA ILE A 22 -2.22 12.29 -6.93
C ILE A 22 -2.31 11.66 -8.33
N GLU A 23 -1.20 11.66 -9.08
CA GLU A 23 -1.11 11.03 -10.41
C GLU A 23 -1.02 9.50 -10.32
N LYS A 24 -0.65 8.95 -9.15
CA LYS A 24 -0.57 7.51 -8.85
C LYS A 24 -1.73 7.01 -8.02
N VAL A 25 -2.50 7.93 -7.46
CA VAL A 25 -3.80 7.64 -6.91
C VAL A 25 -4.65 7.27 -8.13
N ASP A 26 -4.74 5.97 -8.40
CA ASP A 26 -5.73 5.39 -9.30
C ASP A 26 -7.16 5.76 -8.84
N LEU A 27 -8.20 5.07 -9.32
CA LEU A 27 -9.58 5.19 -8.82
C LEU A 27 -9.62 5.08 -7.28
N PHE A 28 -9.62 6.23 -6.60
CA PHE A 28 -10.02 6.36 -5.21
C PHE A 28 -11.23 7.28 -5.17
N ARG A 29 -12.19 6.93 -4.33
CA ARG A 29 -13.33 7.78 -4.04
C ARG A 29 -13.55 7.82 -2.55
N VAL A 30 -13.97 8.99 -2.09
CA VAL A 30 -14.47 9.16 -0.74
C VAL A 30 -15.98 9.15 -0.85
N GLU A 31 -16.62 8.17 -0.23
CA GLU A 31 -18.08 8.12 -0.14
C GLU A 31 -18.50 8.43 1.28
N SER A 32 -19.39 9.41 1.42
CA SER A 32 -20.00 9.77 2.69
C SER A 32 -21.48 9.42 2.65
N THR A 33 -21.93 8.56 3.57
CA THR A 33 -23.34 8.21 3.75
C THR A 33 -23.74 8.52 5.20
N GLY A 34 -24.52 9.59 5.39
CA GLY A 34 -24.88 10.08 6.72
C GLY A 34 -23.66 10.55 7.50
N LEU A 35 -23.41 9.97 8.67
CA LEU A 35 -22.23 10.26 9.50
C LEU A 35 -20.99 9.42 9.14
N ASN A 36 -21.13 8.45 8.23
CA ASN A 36 -20.05 7.54 7.88
C ASN A 36 -19.31 8.05 6.64
N THR A 37 -17.98 8.06 6.70
CA THR A 37 -17.11 8.33 5.56
C THR A 37 -16.23 7.12 5.30
N ALA A 38 -16.24 6.63 4.06
CA ALA A 38 -15.48 5.48 3.62
C ALA A 38 -14.57 5.85 2.46
N PHE A 39 -13.36 5.30 2.48
CA PHE A 39 -12.46 5.32 1.34
C PHE A 39 -12.68 4.04 0.54
N MET A 40 -12.83 4.19 -0.76
CA MET A 40 -12.95 3.07 -1.68
C MET A 40 -11.96 3.23 -2.83
N GLY A 41 -11.58 2.11 -3.45
CA GLY A 41 -10.74 2.13 -4.64
C GLY A 41 -9.65 1.07 -4.64
N THR A 42 -8.96 0.96 -5.77
CA THR A 42 -7.90 -0.04 -6.02
C THR A 42 -6.83 -0.06 -4.91
N MET A 43 -6.54 1.10 -4.32
CA MET A 43 -5.59 1.22 -3.21
C MET A 43 -6.09 0.53 -1.94
N ILE A 44 -7.36 0.74 -1.58
CA ILE A 44 -7.97 0.17 -0.37
C ILE A 44 -8.08 -1.36 -0.55
N ASP A 45 -8.45 -1.82 -1.74
CA ASP A 45 -8.51 -3.25 -2.05
C ASP A 45 -7.14 -3.94 -1.92
N ARG A 46 -6.07 -3.27 -2.38
CA ARG A 46 -4.70 -3.79 -2.24
C ARG A 46 -4.24 -3.83 -0.79
N LEU A 47 -4.63 -2.83 0.01
CA LEU A 47 -4.34 -2.82 1.45
C LEU A 47 -5.07 -3.96 2.16
N GLY A 48 -6.38 -4.15 1.88
CA GLY A 48 -7.15 -5.26 2.44
C GLY A 48 -6.53 -6.62 2.09
N LYS A 49 -6.18 -6.84 0.81
CA LYS A 49 -5.49 -8.08 0.38
C LYS A 49 -4.15 -8.31 1.08
N TYR A 50 -3.47 -7.23 1.46
CA TYR A 50 -2.23 -7.32 2.22
C TYR A 50 -2.50 -7.72 3.67
N GLU A 51 -3.52 -7.15 4.30
CA GLU A 51 -3.96 -7.51 5.66
C GLU A 51 -4.49 -8.95 5.72
N ASP A 52 -5.18 -9.42 4.67
CA ASP A 52 -5.66 -10.79 4.52
C ASP A 52 -4.55 -11.84 4.52
N LEU A 53 -3.30 -11.46 4.21
CA LEU A 53 -2.14 -12.36 4.32
C LEU A 53 -1.82 -12.70 5.78
N GLY A 54 -2.33 -11.93 6.74
CA GLY A 54 -2.12 -12.15 8.17
C GLY A 54 -0.68 -11.93 8.64
N LEU A 55 0.17 -11.32 7.80
CA LEU A 55 1.58 -11.07 8.09
C LEU A 55 1.83 -9.58 8.31
N THR A 56 2.61 -9.27 9.34
CA THR A 56 3.09 -7.91 9.59
C THR A 56 4.11 -7.46 8.53
N PRO A 57 4.26 -6.14 8.30
CA PRO A 57 5.32 -5.60 7.45
C PRO A 57 6.72 -6.08 7.82
N GLU A 58 6.98 -6.25 9.11
CA GLU A 58 8.24 -6.70 9.68
C GLU A 58 8.52 -8.16 9.34
N GLU A 59 7.52 -9.04 9.44
CA GLU A 59 7.63 -10.45 9.07
C GLU A 59 7.90 -10.61 7.58
N ILE A 60 7.16 -9.88 6.73
CA ILE A 60 7.38 -9.89 5.28
C ILE A 60 8.79 -9.38 4.95
N LYS A 61 9.26 -8.33 5.63
CA LYS A 61 10.63 -7.82 5.48
C LYS A 61 11.68 -8.85 5.92
N GLY A 62 11.40 -9.65 6.95
CA GLY A 62 12.23 -10.78 7.36
C GLY A 62 12.32 -11.85 6.28
N MET A 63 11.18 -12.32 5.77
CA MET A 63 11.09 -13.35 4.73
C MET A 63 11.83 -12.94 3.44
N LEU A 64 11.72 -11.67 3.04
CA LEU A 64 12.42 -11.15 1.85
C LEU A 64 13.95 -11.09 2.02
N LYS A 65 14.46 -10.94 3.26
CA LYS A 65 15.90 -10.97 3.53
C LYS A 65 16.45 -12.40 3.48
N ASP A 66 15.69 -13.37 3.98
CA ASP A 66 16.10 -14.77 3.97
C ASP A 66 15.99 -15.42 2.58
N GLY A 67 14.98 -15.05 1.79
CA GLY A 67 14.85 -15.49 0.40
C GLY A 67 15.95 -14.98 -0.55
N ARG A 68 16.71 -13.93 -0.15
CA ARG A 68 17.86 -13.39 -0.91
C ARG A 68 19.20 -14.04 -0.55
N ARG A 69 19.21 -15.01 0.39
CA ARG A 69 20.41 -15.75 0.82
C ARG A 69 20.62 -17.10 0.11
N LYS A 70 19.84 -17.41 -0.92
CA LYS A 70 20.06 -18.57 -1.81
C LYS A 70 20.55 -18.12 -3.17
#